data_AF-A0A084TJN4-F1
#
_entry.id   AF-A0A084TJN4-F1
#
_cell.length_a   1.000
_cell.length_b   1.000
_cell.length_c   1.000
_cell.angle_alpha   90.00
_cell.angle_beta   90.00
_cell.angle_gamma   90.00
#
_symmetry.space_group_name_H-M   'P 1'
#
loop_
_entity.id
_entity.type
_entity.pdbx_description
1 polymer ?
#
loop_
_entity_poly.entity_id
_entity_poly.type
_entity_poly.pdbx_seq_one_letter_code
_entity_poly.pdbx_strand_id
1 'polypeptide(L)'
;MSSNLFIPKTCKHCGNAFTARTTVTKYCGDTCAKRAYKARKRQEKIQATLTEDMQQQKQVVEVYNPNAVNNKDFLSVTEASQLIGVSRWTIQRMIQQGRLKAVPFGRKRIVARWQIENLFN
;
A
#
# COMPACT_ATOMS: atom_id res chain seq x y z
N MET A 1 38.48 7.10 33.98
CA MET A 1 39.14 5.83 33.62
C MET A 1 39.24 5.74 32.10
N SER A 2 40.41 6.02 31.52
CA SER A 2 40.66 5.78 30.10
C SER A 2 41.53 4.53 29.96
N SER A 3 40.91 3.40 29.66
CA SER A 3 41.64 2.23 29.21
C SER A 3 42.23 2.54 27.82
N ASN A 4 43.56 2.49 27.70
CA ASN A 4 44.27 2.61 26.43
C ASN A 4 44.09 1.33 25.62
N LEU A 5 42.89 1.17 25.05
CA LEU A 5 42.52 0.06 24.19
C LEU A 5 42.92 0.39 22.76
N PHE A 6 43.64 -0.51 22.09
CA PHE A 6 43.93 -0.44 20.66
C PHE A 6 43.40 -1.70 20.01
N ILE A 7 42.30 -1.58 19.30
CA ILE A 7 41.57 -2.72 18.72
C ILE A 7 41.67 -2.62 17.20
N PRO A 8 42.31 -3.57 16.49
CA PRO A 8 42.30 -3.58 15.04
C PRO A 8 40.89 -3.91 14.52
N LYS A 9 40.37 -3.09 13.62
CA LYS A 9 39.03 -3.23 13.01
C LYS A 9 39.08 -2.89 11.52
N THR A 10 38.07 -3.34 10.79
CA THR A 10 37.86 -2.97 9.39
C THR A 10 36.77 -1.90 9.27
N CYS A 11 36.98 -0.91 8.42
CA CYS A 11 36.05 0.19 8.23
C CYS A 11 34.81 -0.28 7.48
N LYS A 12 33.62 -0.07 8.03
CA LYS A 12 32.36 -0.48 7.40
C LYS A 12 32.02 0.26 6.10
N HIS A 13 32.73 1.34 5.77
CA HIS A 13 32.49 2.13 4.56
C HIS A 13 33.53 1.85 3.46
N CYS A 14 34.82 1.92 3.76
CA CYS A 14 35.88 1.75 2.76
C CYS A 14 36.58 0.39 2.80
N GLY A 15 36.27 -0.48 3.77
CA GLY A 15 36.89 -1.80 3.91
C GLY A 15 38.30 -1.81 4.50
N ASN A 16 38.97 -0.65 4.58
CA ASN A 16 40.35 -0.57 5.07
C ASN A 16 40.46 -0.95 6.56
N ALA A 17 41.57 -1.60 6.92
CA ALA A 17 41.93 -1.86 8.30
C ALA A 17 42.36 -0.56 9.02
N PHE A 18 41.96 -0.41 10.27
CA PHE A 18 42.32 0.71 11.13
C PHE A 18 42.34 0.29 12.60
N THR A 19 43.06 1.05 13.43
CA THR A 19 43.12 0.82 14.88
C THR A 19 42.14 1.73 15.61
N ALA A 20 41.16 1.12 16.26
CA ALA A 20 40.13 1.78 17.05
C ALA A 20 40.54 1.92 18.51
N ARG A 21 40.31 3.11 19.10
CA ARG A 21 40.52 3.33 20.53
C ARG A 21 39.32 2.91 21.41
N THR A 22 38.14 2.81 20.81
CA THR A 22 36.90 2.48 21.51
C THR A 22 36.18 1.31 20.87
N THR A 23 35.37 0.59 21.64
CA THR A 23 34.57 -0.54 21.15
C THR A 23 33.48 -0.10 20.17
N VAL A 24 32.99 1.14 20.27
CA VAL A 24 31.89 1.67 19.45
C VAL A 24 32.29 2.23 18.09
N THR A 25 33.59 2.48 17.85
CA THR A 25 34.07 3.00 16.56
C THR A 25 33.88 1.97 15.44
N LYS A 26 33.29 2.41 14.33
CA LYS A 26 32.88 1.59 13.18
C LYS A 26 33.60 1.98 11.87
N TYR A 27 34.24 3.15 11.84
CA TYR A 27 34.83 3.74 10.64
C TYR A 27 36.24 4.24 10.95
N CYS A 28 37.11 4.24 9.94
CA CYS A 28 38.50 4.69 10.06
C CYS A 28 38.65 6.21 10.25
N GLY A 29 37.57 6.99 10.06
CA GLY A 29 37.56 8.44 10.27
C GLY A 29 36.23 9.09 9.93
N ASP A 30 36.15 10.41 10.18
CA ASP A 30 34.94 11.22 10.01
C ASP A 30 34.41 11.25 8.58
N THR A 31 35.30 11.24 7.59
CA THR A 31 34.91 11.26 6.17
C THR A 31 34.10 10.00 5.81
N CYS A 32 34.58 8.83 6.23
CA CYS A 32 33.89 7.55 6.04
C CYS A 32 32.58 7.49 6.84
N ALA A 33 32.56 8.02 8.07
CA ALA A 33 31.35 8.08 8.88
C ALA A 33 30.26 8.97 8.24
N LYS A 34 30.63 10.15 7.74
CA LYS A 34 29.71 11.10 7.07
C LYS A 34 29.17 10.51 5.76
N ARG A 35 30.01 9.84 4.96
CA ARG A 35 29.56 9.18 3.72
C ARG A 35 28.60 8.03 4.01
N ALA A 36 28.91 7.19 4.99
CA ALA A 36 28.03 6.10 5.42
C ALA A 36 26.67 6.60 5.92
N TYR A 37 26.67 7.70 6.69
CA TYR A 37 25.42 8.33 7.15
C TYR A 37 24.55 8.81 5.97
N LYS A 38 25.15 9.48 4.99
CA LYS A 38 24.44 9.95 3.78
C LYS A 38 23.90 8.77 2.96
N ALA A 39 24.67 7.69 2.81
CA ALA A 39 24.24 6.49 2.10
C ALA A 39 23.02 5.84 2.78
N ARG A 40 23.05 5.69 4.12
CA ARG A 40 21.91 5.18 4.90
C ARG A 40 20.67 6.05 4.73
N LYS A 41 20.80 7.37 4.83
CA LYS A 41 19.68 8.31 4.62
C LYS A 41 19.10 8.27 3.21
N ARG A 42 19.92 7.98 2.19
CA ARG A 42 19.42 7.77 0.83
C ARG A 42 18.61 6.47 0.72
N GLN A 43 19.11 5.38 1.32
CA GLN A 43 18.41 4.09 1.33
C GLN A 43 17.08 4.16 2.09
N GLU A 44 17.04 4.84 3.24
CA GLU A 44 15.79 5.08 3.99
C GLU A 44 14.72 5.76 3.12
N LYS A 45 15.11 6.76 2.31
CA LYS A 45 14.17 7.44 1.39
C LYS A 45 13.66 6.53 0.29
N ILE A 46 14.54 5.73 -0.32
CA ILE A 46 14.17 4.77 -1.39
C ILE A 46 13.23 3.70 -0.82
N GLN A 47 13.49 3.21 0.39
CA GLN A 47 12.61 2.24 1.03
C GLN A 47 11.24 2.82 1.32
N ALA A 48 11.17 4.08 1.81
CA ALA A 48 9.89 4.75 2.05
C ALA A 48 9.04 4.84 0.77
N THR A 49 9.62 5.28 -0.35
CA THR A 49 8.89 5.38 -1.63
C THR A 49 8.42 4.01 -2.11
N LEU A 50 9.28 2.99 -2.04
CA LEU A 50 8.90 1.62 -2.41
C LEU A 50 7.74 1.10 -1.55
N THR A 51 7.72 1.40 -0.25
CA THR A 51 6.60 0.98 0.61
C THR A 51 5.30 1.70 0.29
N GLU A 52 5.35 2.98 -0.09
CA GLU A 52 4.17 3.74 -0.52
C GLU A 52 3.61 3.18 -1.83
N ASP A 53 4.48 2.90 -2.82
CA ASP A 53 4.08 2.30 -4.10
C ASP A 53 3.47 0.90 -3.91
N MET A 54 4.04 0.08 -3.03
CA MET A 54 3.50 -1.25 -2.71
C MET A 54 2.14 -1.18 -1.99
N GLN A 55 1.91 -0.17 -1.15
CA GLN A 55 0.61 0.04 -0.50
C GLN A 55 -0.45 0.49 -1.51
N GLN A 56 -0.10 1.37 -2.44
CA GLN A 56 -1.00 1.79 -3.52
C GLN A 56 -1.39 0.60 -4.42
N GLN A 57 -0.43 -0.26 -4.79
CA GLN A 57 -0.73 -1.46 -5.58
C GLN A 57 -1.63 -2.46 -4.85
N LYS A 58 -1.45 -2.66 -3.52
CA LYS A 58 -2.33 -3.53 -2.73
C LYS A 58 -3.77 -3.01 -2.67
N GLN A 59 -3.97 -1.70 -2.58
CA GLN A 59 -5.31 -1.11 -2.60
C GLN A 59 -6.02 -1.34 -3.93
N VAL A 60 -5.30 -1.33 -5.07
CA VAL A 60 -5.90 -1.62 -6.38
C VAL A 60 -6.33 -3.09 -6.49
N VAL A 61 -5.55 -4.02 -5.94
CA VAL A 61 -5.85 -5.46 -5.99
C VAL A 61 -7.02 -5.84 -5.08
N GLU A 62 -7.17 -5.23 -3.89
CA GLU A 62 -8.32 -5.52 -3.02
C GLU A 62 -9.66 -5.01 -3.58
N VAL A 63 -9.65 -3.93 -4.36
CA VAL A 63 -10.86 -3.42 -5.03
C VAL A 63 -11.34 -4.36 -6.16
N TYR A 64 -10.44 -5.18 -6.69
CA TYR A 64 -10.70 -6.09 -7.80
C TYR A 64 -10.66 -7.56 -7.34
N ASN A 65 -11.35 -7.88 -6.25
CA ASN A 65 -11.63 -9.27 -5.89
C ASN A 65 -13.03 -9.65 -6.42
N PRO A 66 -13.15 -10.11 -7.69
CA PRO A 66 -14.44 -10.41 -8.32
C PRO A 66 -15.24 -11.49 -7.58
N ASN A 67 -14.57 -12.33 -6.77
CA ASN A 67 -15.20 -13.41 -6.03
C ASN A 67 -16.03 -12.92 -4.83
N ALA A 68 -15.74 -11.75 -4.26
CA ALA A 68 -16.47 -11.24 -3.11
C ALA A 68 -17.84 -10.65 -3.47
N VAL A 69 -18.04 -10.25 -4.72
CA VAL A 69 -19.30 -9.64 -5.20
C VAL A 69 -20.34 -10.71 -5.54
N ASN A 70 -19.91 -11.88 -6.00
CA ASN A 70 -20.81 -12.91 -6.52
C ASN A 70 -21.74 -13.54 -5.47
N ASN A 71 -21.33 -13.59 -4.21
CA ASN A 71 -22.09 -14.26 -3.14
C ASN A 71 -23.03 -13.35 -2.32
N LYS A 72 -23.23 -12.09 -2.73
CA LYS A 72 -24.08 -11.14 -1.99
C LYS A 72 -25.49 -11.05 -2.59
N ASP A 73 -26.51 -11.23 -1.76
CA ASP A 73 -27.92 -11.04 -2.15
C ASP A 73 -28.30 -9.56 -2.31
N PHE A 74 -27.57 -8.68 -1.63
CA PHE A 74 -27.77 -7.24 -1.61
C PHE A 74 -26.50 -6.53 -2.06
N LEU A 75 -26.64 -5.76 -3.13
CA LEU A 75 -25.53 -5.11 -3.83
C LEU A 75 -25.64 -3.60 -3.68
N SER A 76 -24.52 -2.95 -3.36
CA SER A 76 -24.42 -1.50 -3.53
C SER A 76 -24.39 -1.12 -5.01
N VAL A 77 -24.70 0.14 -5.33
CA VAL A 77 -24.65 0.64 -6.73
C VAL A 77 -23.28 0.40 -7.39
N THR A 78 -22.18 0.47 -6.64
CA THR A 78 -20.84 0.13 -7.16
C THR A 78 -20.70 -1.36 -7.46
N GLU A 79 -21.13 -2.22 -6.56
CA GLU A 79 -21.04 -3.68 -6.74
C GLU A 79 -21.95 -4.16 -7.87
N ALA A 80 -23.16 -3.63 -7.97
CA ALA A 80 -24.07 -3.88 -9.09
C ALA A 80 -23.44 -3.45 -10.43
N SER A 81 -22.67 -2.35 -10.44
CA SER A 81 -22.00 -1.87 -11.65
C SER A 81 -20.86 -2.78 -12.09
N GLN A 82 -20.12 -3.33 -11.12
CA GLN A 82 -19.07 -4.32 -11.35
C GLN A 82 -19.65 -5.67 -11.81
N LEU A 83 -20.79 -6.08 -11.24
CA LEU A 83 -21.45 -7.34 -11.57
C LEU A 83 -21.97 -7.37 -13.01
N ILE A 84 -22.58 -6.28 -13.48
CA ILE A 84 -23.14 -6.19 -14.84
C ILE A 84 -22.08 -5.71 -15.85
N GLY A 85 -20.99 -5.09 -15.39
CA GLY A 85 -19.97 -4.49 -16.27
C GLY A 85 -20.37 -3.15 -16.88
N VAL A 86 -21.22 -2.38 -16.20
CA VAL A 86 -21.67 -1.04 -16.65
C VAL A 86 -21.14 0.06 -15.75
N SER A 87 -21.18 1.31 -16.20
CA SER A 87 -20.81 2.45 -15.35
C SER A 87 -21.76 2.60 -14.15
N ARG A 88 -21.23 3.04 -13.00
CA ARG A 88 -22.02 3.41 -11.81
C ARG A 88 -23.16 4.39 -12.16
N TRP A 89 -22.89 5.33 -13.07
CA TRP A 89 -23.86 6.33 -13.53
C TRP A 89 -25.05 5.71 -14.26
N THR A 90 -24.83 4.66 -15.05
CA THR A 90 -25.89 3.93 -15.74
C THR A 90 -26.89 3.38 -14.74
N ILE A 91 -26.41 2.72 -13.67
CA ILE A 91 -27.28 2.18 -12.62
C ILE A 91 -28.01 3.31 -11.87
N GLN A 92 -27.33 4.41 -11.54
CA GLN A 92 -28.00 5.55 -10.92
C GLN A 92 -29.10 6.13 -11.80
N ARG A 93 -28.89 6.19 -13.12
CA ARG A 93 -29.90 6.66 -14.08
C ARG A 93 -31.10 5.72 -14.13
N MET A 94 -30.87 4.40 -14.13
CA MET A 94 -31.95 3.41 -14.08
C MET A 94 -32.79 3.51 -12.80
N ILE A 95 -32.14 3.76 -11.66
CA ILE A 95 -32.84 4.03 -10.39
C ILE A 95 -33.67 5.31 -10.49
N GLN A 96 -33.10 6.39 -11.05
CA GLN A 96 -33.81 7.66 -11.23
C GLN A 96 -35.01 7.55 -12.17
N GLN A 97 -34.90 6.71 -13.20
CA GLN A 97 -35.97 6.39 -14.14
C GLN A 97 -37.01 5.41 -13.58
N GLY A 98 -36.82 4.88 -12.36
CA GLY A 98 -37.71 3.90 -11.75
C GLY A 98 -37.61 2.48 -12.31
N ARG A 99 -36.64 2.20 -13.21
CA ARG A 99 -36.41 0.86 -13.79
C ARG A 99 -35.77 -0.11 -12.80
N LEU A 100 -35.06 0.40 -11.79
CA LEU A 100 -34.47 -0.36 -10.71
C LEU A 100 -34.91 0.21 -9.37
N LYS A 101 -35.46 -0.63 -8.50
CA LYS A 101 -35.77 -0.22 -7.12
C LYS A 101 -34.49 -0.30 -6.30
N ALA A 102 -34.16 0.79 -5.61
CA ALA A 102 -33.03 0.81 -4.69
C ALA A 102 -33.50 1.38 -3.35
N VAL A 103 -33.08 0.72 -2.27
CA VAL A 103 -33.39 1.15 -0.90
C VAL A 103 -32.23 1.98 -0.37
N PRO A 104 -32.47 3.21 0.14
CA PRO A 104 -31.43 3.99 0.80
C PRO A 104 -31.05 3.33 2.14
N PHE A 105 -29.76 3.07 2.34
CA PHE A 105 -29.20 2.57 3.58
C PHE A 105 -28.05 3.50 3.99
N GLY A 106 -28.41 4.55 4.76
CA GLY A 106 -27.51 5.65 5.08
C GLY A 106 -27.03 6.39 3.83
N ARG A 107 -25.70 6.43 3.61
CA ARG A 107 -25.08 7.09 2.44
C ARG A 107 -25.11 6.24 1.16
N LYS A 108 -25.43 4.94 1.27
CA LYS A 108 -25.42 4.01 0.15
C LYS A 108 -26.86 3.72 -0.30
N ARG A 109 -27.03 3.36 -1.57
CA ARG A 109 -28.28 2.75 -2.07
C ARG A 109 -27.99 1.28 -2.35
N ILE A 110 -28.87 0.42 -1.88
CA ILE A 110 -28.77 -1.03 -1.99
C ILE A 110 -29.83 -1.53 -2.97
N VAL A 111 -29.42 -2.40 -3.87
CA VAL A 111 -30.26 -3.07 -4.86
C VAL A 111 -30.24 -4.56 -4.55
N ALA A 112 -31.39 -5.22 -4.57
CA ALA A 112 -31.45 -6.65 -4.40
C ALA A 112 -31.04 -7.36 -5.71
N ARG A 113 -30.25 -8.42 -5.60
CA ARG A 113 -29.67 -9.12 -6.75
C ARG A 113 -30.72 -9.64 -7.73
N TRP A 114 -31.82 -10.19 -7.22
CA TRP A 114 -32.93 -10.70 -8.04
C TRP A 114 -33.54 -9.64 -8.97
N GLN A 115 -33.49 -8.35 -8.59
CA GLN A 115 -34.01 -7.28 -9.45
C GLN A 115 -33.14 -7.06 -10.68
N ILE A 116 -31.84 -7.29 -10.54
CA ILE A 116 -30.89 -7.20 -11.65
C ILE A 116 -31.08 -8.40 -12.57
N GLU A 117 -31.24 -9.59 -12.02
CA GLU A 117 -31.51 -10.81 -12.80
C GLU A 117 -32.84 -10.69 -13.58
N ASN A 118 -33.87 -10.12 -12.95
CA ASN A 118 -35.15 -9.81 -13.61
C ASN A 118 -35.06 -8.78 -14.75
N LEU A 119 -33.98 -8.01 -14.88
CA LEU A 119 -33.80 -7.11 -16.04
C LEU A 119 -33.50 -7.88 -17.33
N PHE A 120 -33.01 -9.12 -17.22
CA PHE A 120 -32.62 -9.97 -18.34
C PHE A 120 -33.64 -11.08 -18.64
N ASN A 121 -34.71 -11.17 -17.84
CA ASN A 121 -35.83 -12.10 -18.04
C ASN A 121 -37.00 -11.44 -18.77
#